data_AF-A0AAP2UGC6-F1
#
_entry.id   AF-A0AAP2UGC6-F1
#
_cell.length_a   1.000
_cell.length_b   1.000
_cell.length_c   1.000
_cell.angle_alpha   90.00
_cell.angle_beta   90.00
_cell.angle_gamma   90.00
#
_symmetry.space_group_name_H-M   'P 1'
#
loop_
_entity.id
_entity.type
_entity.pdbx_description
1 polymer ?
#
loop_
_entity_poly.entity_id
_entity_poly.type
_entity_poly.pdbx_seq_one_letter_code
_entity_poly.pdbx_strand_id
1 'polypeptide(L)'
;MENEQAAKAKMDIVQANPLYKYVKGVFTLIGKDGNSTLFLNDAGLHCKTNDICIKIQGFINGVSVFEELNQEKEYELCKLPGNIYRLSSIGFNEEKETTYRAIVECTNTSGGSICGINPGEFGATSKIAIYSRFCLKDSYARSIEKFGPCDVFLSKNKQYIILHKTEYDKNATFNYYKAYFTVSMEDVESEKKAHEK
;
A
#
# COMPACT_ATOMS: atom_id res chain seq x y z
N MET A 1 -17.11 -20.68 28.34
CA MET A 1 -17.76 -19.52 27.69
C MET A 1 -16.84 -18.34 27.93
N GLU A 2 -15.84 -18.19 27.07
CA GLU A 2 -14.98 -17.01 27.06
C GLU A 2 -15.77 -15.86 26.44
N ASN A 3 -15.80 -14.72 27.13
CA ASN A 3 -16.69 -13.61 26.88
C ASN A 3 -16.76 -13.21 25.39
N GLU A 4 -17.95 -13.36 24.82
CA GLU A 4 -18.45 -12.65 23.64
C GLU A 4 -18.45 -11.13 23.90
N GLN A 5 -17.27 -10.50 23.98
CA GLN A 5 -17.11 -9.04 23.95
C GLN A 5 -15.64 -8.61 23.88
N ALA A 6 -14.83 -9.25 23.02
CA ALA A 6 -13.82 -8.45 22.34
C ALA A 6 -14.59 -7.48 21.45
N ALA A 7 -14.98 -6.32 22.00
CA ALA A 7 -15.71 -5.29 21.28
C ALA A 7 -14.98 -5.08 19.95
N LYS A 8 -15.62 -5.45 18.83
CA LYS A 8 -15.04 -5.24 17.50
C LYS A 8 -14.70 -3.76 17.41
N ALA A 9 -13.42 -3.42 17.48
CA ALA A 9 -12.97 -2.06 17.23
C ALA A 9 -13.43 -1.70 15.82
N LYS A 10 -14.26 -0.67 15.74
CA LYS A 10 -14.82 -0.16 14.49
C LYS A 10 -14.46 1.31 14.40
N MET A 11 -14.11 1.74 13.20
CA MET A 11 -13.82 3.14 12.90
C MET A 11 -14.62 3.56 11.69
N ASP A 12 -15.39 4.63 11.86
CA ASP A 12 -16.13 5.28 10.78
C ASP A 12 -15.34 6.45 10.19
N ILE A 13 -15.25 6.47 8.87
CA ILE A 13 -14.39 7.39 8.13
C ILE A 13 -15.29 8.16 7.17
N VAL A 14 -15.65 9.37 7.59
CA VAL A 14 -16.49 10.32 6.87
C VAL A 14 -15.66 11.27 6.01
N GLN A 15 -16.27 12.02 5.10
CA GLN A 15 -15.55 12.92 4.19
C GLN A 15 -14.71 13.99 4.89
N ALA A 16 -15.13 14.46 6.07
CA ALA A 16 -14.38 15.41 6.87
C ALA A 16 -13.10 14.80 7.48
N ASN A 17 -13.00 13.46 7.58
CA ASN A 17 -11.79 12.80 8.07
C ASN A 17 -10.69 12.90 6.99
N PRO A 18 -9.49 13.38 7.32
CA PRO A 18 -8.38 13.44 6.35
C PRO A 18 -8.01 12.10 5.72
N LEU A 19 -8.26 11.00 6.43
CA LEU A 19 -8.03 9.63 5.98
C LEU A 19 -8.96 9.20 4.82
N TYR A 20 -10.09 9.90 4.64
CA TYR A 20 -11.17 9.54 3.74
C TYR A 20 -10.72 9.23 2.31
N LYS A 21 -9.89 10.09 1.72
CA LYS A 21 -9.45 9.95 0.33
C LYS A 21 -8.61 8.68 0.13
N TYR A 22 -7.77 8.32 1.11
CA TYR A 22 -6.91 7.14 1.03
C TYR A 22 -7.72 5.86 1.20
N VAL A 23 -8.64 5.84 2.15
CA VAL A 23 -9.53 4.69 2.39
C VAL A 23 -10.48 4.47 1.22
N LYS A 24 -11.03 5.55 0.63
CA LYS A 24 -11.78 5.48 -0.62
C LYS A 24 -10.95 4.87 -1.76
N GLY A 25 -9.67 5.25 -1.85
CA GLY A 25 -8.72 4.69 -2.81
C GLY A 25 -8.52 3.18 -2.62
N VAL A 26 -8.25 2.76 -1.38
CA VAL A 26 -8.13 1.34 -1.00
C VAL A 26 -9.42 0.57 -1.30
N PHE A 27 -10.58 1.08 -0.89
CA PHE A 27 -11.87 0.44 -1.17
C PHE A 27 -12.10 0.25 -2.68
N THR A 28 -11.75 1.24 -3.49
CA THR A 28 -11.89 1.15 -4.96
C THR A 28 -10.95 0.10 -5.56
N LEU A 29 -9.78 -0.11 -4.97
CA LEU A 29 -8.82 -1.14 -5.40
C LEU A 29 -9.31 -2.53 -5.01
N ILE A 30 -9.77 -2.69 -3.77
CA ILE A 30 -10.35 -3.94 -3.26
C ILE A 30 -11.60 -4.32 -4.07
N GLY A 31 -12.50 -3.38 -4.37
CA GLY A 31 -13.71 -3.69 -5.14
C GLY A 31 -13.43 -4.20 -6.56
N LYS A 32 -12.22 -4.01 -7.09
CA LYS A 32 -11.78 -4.57 -8.37
C LYS A 32 -11.07 -5.91 -8.22
N ASP A 33 -10.68 -6.27 -7.00
CA ASP A 33 -9.92 -7.48 -6.70
C ASP A 33 -10.64 -8.32 -5.65
N GLY A 34 -11.17 -9.47 -6.08
CA GLY A 34 -11.94 -10.37 -5.23
C GLY A 34 -11.13 -11.01 -4.09
N ASN A 35 -9.79 -10.81 -4.05
CA ASN A 35 -8.93 -11.34 -3.00
C ASN A 35 -8.03 -10.24 -2.43
N SER A 36 -8.46 -9.65 -1.31
CA SER A 36 -7.70 -8.60 -0.63
C SER A 36 -7.64 -8.83 0.88
N THR A 37 -6.53 -8.42 1.48
CA THR A 37 -6.33 -8.46 2.93
C THR A 37 -6.01 -7.05 3.42
N LEU A 38 -6.77 -6.52 4.38
CA LEU A 38 -6.35 -5.34 5.16
C LEU A 38 -5.87 -5.77 6.53
N PHE A 39 -4.66 -5.36 6.88
CA PHE A 39 -4.01 -5.71 8.13
C PHE A 39 -3.46 -4.45 8.78
N LEU A 40 -3.77 -4.25 10.06
CA LEU A 40 -3.27 -3.11 10.83
C LEU A 40 -2.23 -3.59 11.84
N ASN A 41 -1.10 -2.90 11.86
CA ASN A 41 -0.09 -3.00 12.90
C ASN A 41 0.43 -1.61 13.30
N ASP A 42 1.41 -1.59 14.19
CA ASP A 42 2.09 -0.38 14.66
C ASP A 42 2.67 0.48 13.51
N ALA A 43 3.10 -0.17 12.43
CA ALA A 43 3.62 0.50 11.25
C ALA A 43 2.53 1.16 10.41
N GLY A 44 1.25 0.81 10.53
CA GLY A 44 0.13 1.46 9.85
C GLY A 44 -0.90 0.48 9.28
N LEU A 45 -1.83 1.01 8.48
CA LEU A 45 -2.83 0.18 7.80
C LEU A 45 -2.26 -0.33 6.48
N HIS A 46 -2.08 -1.63 6.40
CA HIS A 46 -1.60 -2.32 5.23
C HIS A 46 -2.76 -2.93 4.45
N CYS A 47 -2.66 -2.92 3.12
CA CYS A 47 -3.58 -3.59 2.21
C CYS A 47 -2.80 -4.35 1.16
N LYS A 48 -3.16 -5.59 0.89
CA LYS A 48 -2.66 -6.33 -0.27
C LYS A 48 -3.81 -6.84 -1.11
N THR A 49 -3.65 -6.58 -2.39
CA THR A 49 -4.41 -7.15 -3.50
C THR A 49 -3.49 -8.17 -4.19
N ASN A 50 -3.96 -8.88 -5.21
CA ASN A 50 -3.15 -9.79 -6.02
C ASN A 50 -1.93 -9.09 -6.63
N ASP A 51 -2.09 -7.83 -7.03
CA ASP A 51 -1.11 -7.11 -7.86
C ASP A 51 -0.37 -5.98 -7.13
N ILE A 52 -0.97 -5.44 -6.07
CA ILE A 52 -0.54 -4.20 -5.43
C ILE A 52 -0.57 -4.36 -3.91
N CYS A 53 0.49 -3.90 -3.26
CA CYS A 53 0.49 -3.64 -1.83
C CYS A 53 0.40 -2.14 -1.53
N ILE A 54 -0.31 -1.78 -0.48
CA ILE A 54 -0.45 -0.41 0.01
C ILE A 54 -0.15 -0.39 1.50
N LYS A 55 0.49 0.69 1.95
CA LYS A 55 0.60 1.03 3.36
C LYS A 55 0.17 2.47 3.55
N ILE A 56 -0.67 2.71 4.55
CA ILE A 56 -1.15 4.02 4.96
C ILE A 56 -0.66 4.27 6.38
N GLN A 57 0.03 5.39 6.57
CA GLN A 57 0.33 5.94 7.89
C GLN A 57 -0.28 7.33 7.97
N GLY A 58 -0.92 7.65 9.10
CA GLY A 58 -1.47 8.98 9.34
C GLY A 58 -1.21 9.37 10.78
N PHE A 59 -0.77 10.60 10.98
CA PHE A 59 -0.55 11.17 12.29
C PHE A 59 -1.27 12.51 12.39
N ILE A 60 -1.98 12.77 13.48
CA ILE A 60 -2.59 14.05 13.82
C ILE A 60 -2.00 14.50 15.16
N ASN A 61 -1.35 15.66 15.19
CA ASN A 61 -0.63 16.15 16.37
C ASN A 61 0.38 15.14 16.93
N GLY A 62 1.02 14.35 16.05
CA GLY A 62 1.97 13.29 16.44
C GLY A 62 1.33 11.97 16.88
N VAL A 63 0.01 11.89 17.00
CA VAL A 63 -0.73 10.68 17.40
C VAL A 63 -1.21 9.94 16.17
N SER A 64 -1.06 8.61 16.14
CA SER A 64 -1.53 7.78 15.02
C SER A 64 -3.04 7.87 14.85
N VAL A 65 -3.52 8.06 13.62
CA VAL A 65 -4.96 8.03 13.30
C VAL A 65 -5.61 6.67 13.52
N PHE A 66 -4.81 5.62 13.72
CA PHE A 66 -5.25 4.26 13.99
C PHE A 66 -5.05 3.84 15.46
N GLU A 67 -4.71 4.76 16.35
CA GLU A 67 -4.43 4.45 17.76
C GLU A 67 -5.60 3.75 18.47
N GLU A 68 -6.84 4.15 18.16
CA GLU A 68 -8.06 3.57 18.75
C GLU A 68 -8.41 2.17 18.20
N LEU A 69 -7.71 1.72 17.15
CA LEU A 69 -7.92 0.40 16.56
C LEU A 69 -7.00 -0.64 17.21
N ASN A 70 -7.50 -1.87 17.31
CA ASN A 70 -6.71 -3.00 17.78
C ASN A 70 -5.57 -3.30 16.79
N GLN A 71 -4.34 -3.22 17.28
CA GLN A 71 -3.14 -3.54 16.52
C GLN A 71 -3.00 -5.05 16.30
N GLU A 72 -2.21 -5.44 15.30
CA GLU A 72 -1.99 -6.84 14.90
C GLU A 72 -3.31 -7.57 14.59
N LYS A 73 -4.18 -6.93 13.83
CA LYS A 73 -5.49 -7.48 13.43
C LYS A 73 -5.77 -7.26 11.95
N GLU A 74 -6.49 -8.22 11.37
CA GLU A 74 -7.15 -8.08 10.08
C GLU A 74 -8.43 -7.26 10.23
N TYR A 75 -8.73 -6.47 9.21
CA TYR A 75 -9.89 -5.59 9.14
C TYR A 75 -10.67 -5.84 7.85
N GLU A 76 -11.99 -5.73 7.95
CA GLU A 76 -12.86 -5.58 6.80
C GLU A 76 -13.13 -4.10 6.55
N LEU A 77 -13.12 -3.69 5.27
CA LEU A 77 -13.47 -2.35 4.84
C LEU A 77 -14.78 -2.36 4.04
N CYS A 78 -15.83 -1.76 4.57
CA CYS A 78 -17.12 -1.66 3.88
C CYS A 78 -17.53 -0.20 3.63
N LYS A 79 -18.37 0.01 2.61
CA LYS A 79 -18.98 1.30 2.31
C LYS A 79 -20.41 1.32 2.83
N LEU A 80 -20.72 2.29 3.68
CA LEU A 80 -22.04 2.53 4.25
C LEU A 80 -22.78 3.64 3.46
N PRO A 81 -24.11 3.77 3.63
CA PRO A 81 -24.88 4.91 3.15
C PRO A 81 -24.26 6.25 3.60
N GLY A 82 -24.45 7.31 2.79
CA GLY A 82 -23.86 8.62 3.09
C GLY A 82 -22.37 8.74 2.73
N ASN A 83 -21.83 7.82 1.92
CA ASN A 83 -20.43 7.78 1.52
C ASN A 83 -19.46 7.67 2.72
N ILE A 84 -19.84 6.91 3.75
CA ILE A 84 -19.00 6.61 4.91
C ILE A 84 -18.28 5.29 4.67
N TYR A 85 -17.02 5.19 5.07
CA TYR A 85 -16.27 3.92 5.06
C TYR A 85 -16.09 3.43 6.49
N ARG A 86 -16.28 2.14 6.72
CA ARG A 86 -16.11 1.52 8.04
C ARG A 86 -15.03 0.46 8.00
N LEU A 87 -14.04 0.61 8.86
CA LEU A 87 -13.11 -0.45 9.22
C LEU A 87 -13.70 -1.23 10.39
N SER A 88 -13.82 -2.55 10.26
CA SER A 88 -14.27 -3.43 11.33
C SER A 88 -13.23 -4.51 11.58
N SER A 89 -12.73 -4.62 12.82
CA SER A 89 -11.82 -5.70 13.18
C SER A 89 -12.51 -7.05 12.98
N ILE A 90 -11.85 -7.96 12.27
CA ILE A 90 -12.30 -9.34 12.07
C ILE A 90 -11.47 -10.37 12.85
N GLY A 91 -10.35 -9.94 13.44
CA GLY A 91 -9.48 -10.78 14.27
C GLY A 91 -8.09 -10.98 13.67
N PHE A 92 -7.31 -11.86 14.26
CA PHE A 92 -6.05 -12.34 13.67
C PHE A 92 -6.26 -13.78 13.22
N ASN A 93 -5.92 -14.11 11.97
CA ASN A 93 -5.98 -15.48 11.48
C ASN A 93 -4.56 -16.03 11.34
N GLU A 94 -4.20 -16.99 12.18
CA GLU A 94 -2.88 -17.64 12.18
C GLU A 94 -2.55 -18.31 10.84
N GLU A 95 -3.54 -18.87 10.14
CA GLU A 95 -3.33 -19.47 8.82
C GLU A 95 -2.90 -18.44 7.76
N LYS A 96 -3.23 -17.16 7.98
CA LYS A 96 -2.87 -16.03 7.11
C LYS A 96 -1.60 -15.30 7.56
N GLU A 97 -0.88 -15.77 8.57
CA GLU A 97 0.31 -15.09 9.09
C GLU A 97 1.37 -14.82 8.01
N THR A 98 1.61 -15.80 7.13
CA THR A 98 2.50 -15.65 5.97
C THR A 98 2.06 -14.53 5.04
N THR A 99 0.74 -14.37 4.86
CA THR A 99 0.16 -13.27 4.11
C THR A 99 0.46 -11.96 4.82
N TYR A 100 0.15 -11.80 6.10
CA TYR A 100 0.42 -10.54 6.83
C TYR A 100 1.89 -10.13 6.76
N ARG A 101 2.82 -11.07 6.97
CA ARG A 101 4.26 -10.84 6.83
C ARG A 101 4.63 -10.35 5.42
N ALA A 102 4.11 -11.00 4.38
CA ALA A 102 4.37 -10.60 3.00
C ALA A 102 3.83 -9.19 2.69
N ILE A 103 2.69 -8.79 3.26
CA ILE A 103 2.12 -7.45 3.08
C ILE A 103 3.00 -6.38 3.74
N VAL A 104 3.52 -6.67 4.93
CA VAL A 104 4.43 -5.75 5.63
C VAL A 104 5.74 -5.63 4.85
N GLU A 105 6.29 -6.75 4.37
CA GLU A 105 7.55 -6.78 3.63
C GLU A 105 7.48 -6.03 2.29
N CYS A 106 6.41 -6.19 1.51
CA CYS A 106 6.30 -5.54 0.19
C CYS A 106 6.25 -4.01 0.27
N THR A 107 5.92 -3.42 1.42
CA THR A 107 5.83 -1.97 1.62
C THR A 107 7.00 -1.40 2.43
N ASN A 108 8.02 -2.23 2.72
CA ASN A 108 9.18 -1.83 3.49
C ASN A 108 10.25 -1.17 2.60
N THR A 109 10.57 0.09 2.90
CA THR A 109 11.53 0.92 2.15
C THR A 109 13.00 0.70 2.52
N SER A 110 13.31 -0.29 3.37
CA SER A 110 14.68 -0.59 3.83
C SER A 110 15.66 -1.04 2.73
N GLY A 111 15.19 -1.27 1.49
CA GLY A 111 16.08 -1.60 0.37
C GLY A 111 16.73 -0.38 -0.29
N GLY A 112 16.35 0.83 0.12
CA GLY A 112 17.02 2.07 -0.27
C GLY A 112 16.23 2.90 -1.30
N SER A 113 16.54 4.19 -1.33
CA SER A 113 15.96 5.15 -2.28
C SER A 113 16.58 4.96 -3.67
N ILE A 114 15.74 5.00 -4.70
CA ILE A 114 16.11 4.92 -6.11
C ILE A 114 16.18 6.34 -6.69
N CYS A 115 15.06 7.05 -6.67
CA CYS A 115 14.90 8.38 -7.26
C CYS A 115 13.62 9.06 -6.75
N GLY A 116 13.50 10.37 -6.95
CA GLY A 116 12.23 11.10 -6.81
C GLY A 116 11.56 11.34 -8.17
N ILE A 117 10.23 11.38 -8.21
CA ILE A 117 9.40 11.73 -9.37
C ILE A 117 8.79 13.10 -9.14
N ASN A 118 9.02 14.04 -10.06
CA ASN A 118 8.48 15.39 -9.97
C ASN A 118 7.06 15.51 -10.54
N PRO A 119 6.32 16.59 -10.21
CA PRO A 119 5.03 16.88 -10.83
C PRO A 119 5.13 16.95 -12.37
N GLY A 120 4.31 16.17 -13.07
CA GLY A 120 4.28 16.17 -14.54
C GLY A 120 5.50 15.55 -15.22
N GLU A 121 6.35 14.82 -14.49
CA GLU A 121 7.55 14.20 -15.06
C GLU A 121 7.18 13.11 -16.08
N PHE A 122 7.44 13.37 -17.37
CA PHE A 122 7.28 12.40 -18.45
C PHE A 122 8.38 11.33 -18.35
N GLY A 123 8.02 10.05 -18.48
CA GLY A 123 8.98 8.94 -18.45
C GLY A 123 9.37 8.46 -17.05
N ALA A 124 8.53 8.68 -16.03
CA ALA A 124 8.76 8.20 -14.65
C ALA A 124 9.15 6.71 -14.60
N THR A 125 8.46 5.84 -15.35
CA THR A 125 8.78 4.41 -15.43
C THR A 125 10.18 4.15 -15.99
N SER A 126 10.59 4.86 -17.04
CA SER A 126 11.93 4.74 -17.62
C SER A 126 13.01 5.19 -16.65
N LYS A 127 12.78 6.30 -15.93
CA LYS A 127 13.69 6.76 -14.88
C LYS A 127 13.87 5.69 -13.81
N ILE A 128 12.78 5.15 -13.27
CA ILE A 128 12.85 4.07 -12.28
C ILE A 128 13.69 2.90 -12.81
N ALA A 129 13.46 2.47 -14.07
CA ALA A 129 14.20 1.36 -14.67
C ALA A 129 15.70 1.65 -14.82
N ILE A 130 16.07 2.85 -15.24
CA ILE A 130 17.48 3.26 -15.40
C ILE A 130 18.21 3.25 -14.05
N TYR A 131 17.60 3.81 -13.01
CA TYR A 131 18.25 3.95 -11.70
C TYR A 131 18.25 2.66 -10.88
N SER A 132 17.24 1.79 -11.05
CA SER A 132 17.14 0.55 -10.27
C SER A 132 17.67 -0.69 -10.98
N ARG A 133 17.73 -0.70 -12.32
CA ARG A 133 17.86 -1.92 -13.16
C ARG A 133 16.69 -2.90 -13.03
N PHE A 134 15.56 -2.44 -12.47
CA PHE A 134 14.31 -3.18 -12.37
C PHE A 134 13.21 -2.46 -13.13
N CYS A 135 12.39 -3.21 -13.86
CA CYS A 135 11.20 -2.70 -14.52
C CYS A 135 9.94 -3.20 -13.79
N LEU A 136 8.82 -2.63 -14.20
CA LEU A 136 7.49 -3.01 -13.74
C LEU A 136 6.71 -3.53 -14.93
N LYS A 137 5.72 -4.39 -14.67
CA LYS A 137 4.77 -4.80 -15.71
C LYS A 137 4.08 -3.56 -16.30
N ASP A 138 3.90 -3.56 -17.62
CA ASP A 138 3.26 -2.45 -18.36
C ASP A 138 1.88 -2.07 -17.83
N SER A 139 1.14 -3.04 -17.28
CA SER A 139 -0.16 -2.83 -16.63
C SER A 139 -0.09 -1.84 -15.47
N TYR A 140 1.06 -1.71 -14.81
CA TYR A 140 1.26 -0.80 -13.67
C TYR A 140 1.77 0.58 -14.07
N ALA A 141 2.36 0.73 -15.26
CA ALA A 141 2.96 2.00 -15.71
C ALA A 141 1.96 3.16 -15.68
N ARG A 142 0.74 2.95 -16.19
CA ARG A 142 -0.36 3.95 -16.13
C ARG A 142 -0.76 4.32 -14.70
N SER A 143 -0.56 3.41 -13.74
CA SER A 143 -0.86 3.69 -12.34
C SER A 143 0.22 4.54 -11.66
N ILE A 144 1.46 4.50 -12.14
CA ILE A 144 2.56 5.32 -11.64
C ILE A 144 2.40 6.76 -12.10
N GLU A 145 2.11 6.97 -13.39
CA GLU A 145 1.90 8.30 -13.96
C GLU A 145 0.78 9.08 -13.24
N LYS A 146 -0.25 8.36 -12.76
CA LYS A 146 -1.36 8.93 -11.99
C LYS A 146 -1.08 9.13 -10.50
N PHE A 147 0.00 8.53 -9.97
CA PHE A 147 0.35 8.63 -8.56
C PHE A 147 0.81 10.05 -8.17
N GLY A 148 1.33 10.80 -9.14
CA GLY A 148 1.85 12.14 -8.95
C GLY A 148 3.25 12.14 -8.32
N PRO A 149 3.68 13.28 -7.74
CA PRO A 149 5.01 13.42 -7.17
C PRO A 149 5.21 12.46 -6.00
N CYS A 150 6.34 11.75 -6.00
CA CYS A 150 6.66 10.76 -4.98
C CYS A 150 8.15 10.42 -4.96
N ASP A 151 8.59 9.84 -3.85
CA ASP A 151 9.88 9.17 -3.74
C ASP A 151 9.73 7.69 -4.10
N VAL A 152 10.75 7.13 -4.73
CA VAL A 152 10.76 5.73 -5.19
C VAL A 152 11.82 4.96 -4.44
N PHE A 153 11.45 3.81 -3.92
CA PHE A 153 12.31 2.88 -3.19
C PHE A 153 12.30 1.50 -3.82
N LEU A 154 13.38 0.75 -3.63
CA LEU A 154 13.43 -0.68 -3.90
C LEU A 154 13.21 -1.43 -2.58
N SER A 155 12.44 -2.51 -2.58
CA SER A 155 12.39 -3.41 -1.42
C SER A 155 13.73 -4.10 -1.21
N LYS A 156 14.03 -4.50 0.03
CA LYS A 156 15.31 -5.18 0.38
C LYS A 156 15.53 -6.46 -0.43
N ASN A 157 14.46 -7.21 -0.69
CA ASN A 157 14.47 -8.43 -1.49
C ASN A 157 14.40 -8.16 -3.01
N LYS A 158 14.36 -6.89 -3.43
CA LYS A 158 14.28 -6.40 -4.82
C LYS A 158 13.04 -6.81 -5.61
N GLN A 159 12.05 -7.43 -4.97
CA GLN A 159 10.80 -7.88 -5.61
C GLN A 159 9.79 -6.76 -5.82
N TYR A 160 9.96 -5.60 -5.16
CA TYR A 160 8.99 -4.51 -5.20
C TYR A 160 9.65 -3.14 -5.43
N ILE A 161 9.06 -2.35 -6.32
CA ILE A 161 9.28 -0.91 -6.40
C ILE A 161 8.16 -0.26 -5.59
N ILE A 162 8.55 0.60 -4.66
CA ILE A 162 7.65 1.24 -3.70
C ILE A 162 7.61 2.72 -4.02
N LEU A 163 6.44 3.23 -4.39
CA LEU A 163 6.18 4.66 -4.47
C LEU A 163 5.73 5.15 -3.10
N HIS A 164 6.38 6.17 -2.57
CA HIS A 164 6.06 6.79 -1.29
C HIS A 164 5.76 8.27 -1.50
N LYS A 165 4.62 8.71 -0.99
CA LYS A 165 4.26 10.12 -0.94
C LYS A 165 3.94 10.53 0.48
N THR A 166 4.49 11.67 0.88
CA THR A 166 4.13 12.34 2.14
C THR A 166 3.26 13.55 1.84
N GLU A 167 2.15 13.67 2.56
CA GLU A 167 1.26 14.82 2.48
C GLU A 167 1.11 15.46 3.86
N TYR A 168 1.13 16.79 3.90
CA TYR A 168 1.03 17.58 5.11
C TYR A 168 -0.26 18.42 5.08
N ASP A 169 -0.97 18.48 6.19
CA ASP A 169 -2.14 19.35 6.39
C ASP A 169 -2.18 19.88 7.81
N LYS A 170 -1.77 21.15 8.00
CA LYS A 170 -1.69 21.89 9.28
C LYS A 170 -1.09 21.11 10.45
N ASN A 171 -1.88 20.19 11.01
CA ASN A 171 -1.61 19.38 12.18
C ASN A 171 -1.43 17.88 11.85
N ALA A 172 -1.49 17.50 10.58
CA ALA A 172 -1.51 16.12 10.14
C ALA A 172 -0.44 15.81 9.10
N THR A 173 0.12 14.61 9.19
CA THR A 173 1.08 14.05 8.24
C THR A 173 0.58 12.69 7.79
N PHE A 174 0.45 12.50 6.48
CA PHE A 174 0.04 11.23 5.87
C PHE A 174 1.14 10.68 4.99
N ASN A 175 1.54 9.44 5.22
CA ASN A 175 2.43 8.70 4.35
C ASN A 175 1.63 7.63 3.61
N TYR A 176 1.72 7.65 2.29
CA TYR A 176 1.07 6.69 1.41
C TYR A 176 2.12 5.95 0.61
N TYR A 177 2.18 4.64 0.79
CA TYR A 177 3.08 3.76 0.07
C TYR A 177 2.27 2.87 -0.87
N LYS A 178 2.75 2.71 -2.10
CA LYS A 178 2.17 1.78 -3.07
C LYS A 178 3.28 1.01 -3.75
N ALA A 179 3.29 -0.30 -3.53
CA ALA A 179 4.31 -1.19 -4.01
C ALA A 179 3.79 -2.06 -5.16
N TYR A 180 4.65 -2.24 -6.15
CA TYR A 180 4.36 -3.01 -7.36
C TYR A 180 5.46 -4.05 -7.58
N PHE A 181 5.08 -5.23 -8.03
CA PHE A 181 6.01 -6.30 -8.33
C PHE A 181 6.96 -5.92 -9.47
N THR A 182 8.24 -6.23 -9.30
CA THR A 182 9.32 -5.88 -10.23
C THR A 182 9.81 -7.09 -11.01
N VAL A 183 10.50 -6.82 -12.12
CA VAL A 183 11.25 -7.82 -12.88
C VAL A 183 12.65 -7.26 -13.13
N SER A 184 13.69 -8.07 -12.97
CA SER A 184 15.06 -7.67 -13.30
C SER A 184 15.19 -7.46 -14.81
N MET A 185 15.90 -6.42 -15.23
CA MET A 185 16.24 -6.24 -16.66
C MET A 185 17.07 -7.42 -17.21
N GLU A 186 17.88 -8.05 -16.37
CA GLU A 186 18.67 -9.25 -16.74
C GLU A 186 17.77 -10.45 -17.07
N ASP A 187 16.68 -10.64 -16.31
CA ASP A 187 15.71 -11.70 -16.57
C ASP A 187 15.01 -11.46 -17.89
N VAL A 188 14.59 -10.21 -18.16
CA VAL A 188 13.96 -9.81 -19.43
C VAL A 188 14.89 -10.04 -20.62
N GLU A 189 16.17 -9.67 -20.50
CA GLU A 189 17.17 -9.90 -21.55
C GLU A 189 17.44 -11.39 -21.79
N SER A 190 17.43 -12.19 -20.72
CA SER A 190 17.63 -13.64 -20.80
C SER A 190 16.46 -14.33 -21.49
N GLU A 191 15.21 -13.96 -21.18
CA GLU A 191 14.02 -14.44 -21.86
C GLU A 191 14.03 -14.08 -23.35
N LYS A 192 14.37 -12.84 -23.71
CA LYS A 192 14.49 -12.42 -25.13
C LYS A 192 15.47 -13.29 -25.90
N LYS A 193 16.67 -13.51 -25.36
CA LYS A 193 17.69 -14.38 -25.98
C LYS A 193 17.25 -15.82 -26.13
N ALA A 194 16.39 -16.31 -25.22
CA ALA A 194 15.84 -17.66 -25.31
C ALA A 194 14.78 -17.79 -26.42
N HIS A 195 14.03 -16.72 -26.70
CA HIS A 195 12.99 -16.69 -27.75
C HIS A 195 13.50 -16.28 -29.14
N GLU A 196 14.74 -15.81 -29.26
CA GLU A 196 15.43 -15.56 -30.54
C GLU A 196 16.10 -16.83 -31.12
N LYS A 197 16.02 -17.97 -30.43
CA LYS A 197 16.49 -19.29 -30.86
C LYS A 197 15.35 -20.17 -31.35
#